data_AF-A0A926DLS8-F1
#
_entry.id   AF-A0A926DLS8-F1
#
_cell.length_a   1.000
_cell.length_b   1.000
_cell.length_c   1.000
_cell.angle_alpha   90.00
_cell.angle_beta   90.00
_cell.angle_gamma   90.00
#
_symmetry.space_group_name_H-M   'P 1'
#
loop_
_entity.id
_entity.type
_entity.pdbx_description
1 polymer ?
#
loop_
_entity_poly.entity_id
_entity_poly.type
_entity_poly.pdbx_seq_one_letter_code
_entity_poly.pdbx_strand_id
1 'polypeptide(L)'
;MLESRRSEMAFSIVLDMNSGFKDASALLAERGLSDGGRAQQALDRAAVDFCMPYVPFKTGALMQSAASSVIGSGEVCYGVPYARKQYYEGKDSGIRGRMWFERMKADRLGDLLSITAAACGGEVTKT
;
A
#
# COMPACT_ATOMS: atom_id res chain seq x y z
N MET A 1 15.55 -28.34 74.78
CA MET A 1 14.37 -27.88 74.01
C MET A 1 14.82 -26.66 73.24
N LEU A 2 15.21 -26.82 71.97
CA LEU A 2 15.82 -25.78 71.13
C LEU A 2 14.81 -25.41 70.05
N GLU A 3 14.17 -24.25 70.19
CA GLU A 3 13.34 -23.66 69.13
C GLU A 3 14.24 -23.14 68.02
N SER A 4 14.40 -23.97 67.01
CA SER A 4 15.04 -23.69 65.74
C SER A 4 14.31 -22.55 65.04
N ARG A 5 14.84 -21.32 65.16
CA ARG A 5 14.39 -20.16 64.37
C ARG A 5 14.72 -20.40 62.89
N ARG A 6 13.77 -20.97 62.15
CA ARG A 6 13.77 -20.92 60.68
C ARG A 6 13.35 -19.51 60.26
N SER A 7 14.32 -18.67 59.92
CA SER A 7 14.05 -17.41 59.24
C SER A 7 13.65 -17.69 57.79
N GLU A 8 12.36 -17.69 57.49
CA GLU A 8 11.86 -17.72 56.12
C GLU A 8 12.05 -16.34 55.49
N MET A 9 13.13 -16.19 54.72
CA MET A 9 13.35 -15.03 53.87
C MET A 9 12.47 -15.19 52.62
N ALA A 10 11.25 -14.67 52.67
CA ALA A 10 10.40 -14.56 51.49
C ALA A 10 10.93 -13.44 50.59
N PHE A 11 11.47 -13.79 49.43
CA PHE A 11 11.84 -12.82 48.40
C PHE A 11 10.68 -12.68 47.41
N SER A 12 10.12 -11.49 47.28
CA SER A 12 9.08 -11.17 46.30
C SER A 12 9.75 -10.65 45.03
N ILE A 13 9.55 -11.32 43.89
CA ILE A 13 9.85 -10.76 42.58
C ILE A 13 8.64 -9.93 42.16
N VAL A 14 8.84 -8.63 42.00
CA VAL A 14 7.89 -7.73 41.33
C VAL A 14 8.26 -7.74 39.84
N LEU A 15 7.47 -8.43 39.02
CA LEU A 15 7.56 -8.29 37.56
C LEU A 15 6.94 -6.94 37.19
N ASP A 16 7.78 -5.95 36.87
CA ASP A 16 7.32 -4.71 36.25
C ASP A 16 6.85 -5.05 34.83
N MET A 17 5.54 -5.18 34.66
CA MET A 17 4.90 -5.27 33.35
C MET A 17 4.67 -3.87 32.77
N ASN A 18 5.68 -2.98 32.75
CA ASN A 18 5.68 -1.94 31.72
C ASN A 18 5.93 -2.61 30.38
N SER A 19 4.87 -3.20 29.86
CA SER A 19 4.77 -3.64 28.51
C SER A 19 4.97 -2.44 27.59
N GLY A 20 6.23 -2.21 27.18
CA GLY A 20 6.64 -1.25 26.16
C GLY A 20 6.16 -1.65 24.76
N PHE A 21 4.90 -2.08 24.65
CA PHE A 21 4.27 -2.28 23.37
C PHE A 21 4.02 -0.91 22.75
N LYS A 22 4.58 -0.72 21.57
CA LYS A 22 4.27 0.44 20.73
C LYS A 22 2.79 0.39 20.39
N ASP A 23 2.18 1.57 20.31
CA ASP A 23 0.82 1.70 19.82
C ASP A 23 0.72 1.24 18.35
N ALA A 24 -0.48 0.83 17.95
CA ALA A 24 -0.72 0.29 16.61
C ALA A 24 -0.39 1.33 15.51
N SER A 25 -0.67 2.62 15.74
CA SER A 25 -0.33 3.70 14.81
C SER A 25 1.18 3.85 14.63
N ALA A 26 1.96 3.79 15.70
CA ALA A 26 3.42 3.82 15.65
C ALA A 26 3.98 2.60 14.91
N LEU A 27 3.41 1.41 15.14
CA LEU A 27 3.79 0.20 14.40
C LEU A 27 3.49 0.31 12.89
N LEU A 28 2.32 0.85 12.53
CA LEU A 28 1.94 1.08 11.12
C LEU A 28 2.85 2.12 10.46
N ALA A 29 3.15 3.21 11.16
CA ALA A 29 4.05 4.25 10.69
C ALA A 29 5.48 3.71 10.46
N GLU A 30 6.02 2.93 11.39
CA GLU A 30 7.34 2.28 11.24
C GLU A 30 7.39 1.35 10.02
N ARG A 31 6.29 0.67 9.72
CA ARG A 31 6.18 -0.20 8.54
C ARG A 31 5.81 0.55 7.25
N GLY A 32 5.61 1.87 7.32
CA GLY A 32 5.22 2.69 6.17
C GLY A 32 3.82 2.39 5.65
N LEU A 33 2.94 1.88 6.51
CA LEU A 33 1.54 1.54 6.24
C LEU A 33 0.56 2.65 6.66
N SER A 34 1.07 3.76 7.19
CA SER A 34 0.26 4.96 7.48
C SER A 34 -0.23 5.62 6.19
N ASP A 35 -1.22 6.51 6.29
CA ASP A 35 -1.70 7.34 5.18
C ASP A 35 -0.54 8.06 4.49
N GLY A 36 -0.49 7.99 3.16
CA GLY A 36 0.62 8.53 2.35
C GLY A 36 1.98 7.85 2.58
N GLY A 37 2.02 6.74 3.33
CA GLY A 37 3.21 5.98 3.64
C GLY A 37 3.80 5.25 2.44
N ARG A 38 4.89 4.52 2.66
CA ARG A 38 5.63 3.78 1.63
C ARG A 38 4.75 2.83 0.83
N ALA A 39 3.79 2.16 1.48
CA ALA A 39 2.82 1.30 0.79
C ALA A 39 2.03 2.09 -0.26
N GLN A 40 1.41 3.19 0.14
CA GLN A 40 0.58 4.01 -0.74
C GLN A 40 1.41 4.62 -1.88
N GLN A 41 2.61 5.12 -1.57
CA GLN A 41 3.49 5.69 -2.59
C GLN A 41 3.98 4.65 -3.61
N ALA A 42 4.25 3.43 -3.17
CA ALA A 42 4.64 2.33 -4.06
C ALA A 42 3.46 1.88 -4.92
N LEU A 43 2.27 1.76 -4.31
CA LEU A 43 1.03 1.43 -4.98
C LEU A 43 0.69 2.45 -6.07
N ASP A 44 0.73 3.75 -5.73
CA ASP A 44 0.37 4.83 -6.65
C ASP A 44 1.32 4.89 -7.85
N ARG A 45 2.64 4.76 -7.63
CA ARG A 45 3.64 4.70 -8.71
C ARG A 45 3.39 3.49 -9.62
N ALA A 46 3.24 2.30 -9.02
CA ALA A 46 2.99 1.08 -9.77
C ALA A 46 1.69 1.16 -10.57
N ALA A 47 0.64 1.75 -10.01
CA ALA A 47 -0.63 1.93 -10.70
C ALA A 47 -0.51 2.86 -11.92
N VAL A 48 0.22 3.98 -11.81
CA VAL A 48 0.49 4.89 -12.93
C VAL A 48 1.26 4.16 -14.04
N ASP A 49 2.35 3.48 -13.68
CA ASP A 49 3.21 2.78 -14.63
C ASP A 49 2.47 1.63 -15.32
N PHE A 50 1.72 0.83 -14.55
CA PHE A 50 0.97 -0.30 -15.09
C PHE A 50 -0.22 0.14 -15.93
N CYS A 51 -0.79 1.32 -15.69
CA CYS A 51 -1.87 1.85 -16.53
C CYS A 51 -1.38 2.32 -17.90
N MET A 52 -0.12 2.75 -18.05
CA MET A 52 0.42 3.26 -19.32
C MET A 52 0.09 2.39 -20.56
N PRO A 53 0.30 1.06 -20.55
CA PRO A 53 -0.02 0.22 -21.70
C PRO A 53 -1.51 0.04 -21.95
N TYR A 54 -2.38 0.36 -20.99
CA TYR A 54 -3.85 0.24 -21.11
C TYR A 54 -4.52 1.55 -21.51
N VAL A 55 -3.87 2.69 -21.31
CA VAL A 55 -4.42 4.00 -21.68
C VAL A 55 -4.53 4.11 -23.21
N PRO A 56 -5.67 4.56 -23.76
CA PRO A 56 -5.82 4.83 -25.18
C PRO A 56 -4.75 5.78 -25.71
N PHE A 57 -4.01 5.33 -26.72
CA PHE A 57 -2.91 6.09 -27.31
C PHE A 57 -3.36 6.80 -28.58
N LYS A 58 -3.28 8.13 -28.57
CA LYS A 58 -3.40 8.96 -29.78
C LYS A 58 -2.16 9.84 -29.98
N THR A 59 -1.86 10.68 -29.00
CA THR A 59 -0.69 11.57 -28.98
C THR A 59 0.21 11.37 -27.75
N GLY A 60 -0.23 10.56 -26.78
CA GLY A 60 0.44 10.38 -25.48
C GLY A 60 0.01 11.37 -24.39
N ALA A 61 -0.69 12.46 -24.72
CA ALA A 61 -1.06 13.50 -23.74
C ALA A 61 -1.91 12.99 -22.56
N LEU A 62 -2.87 12.09 -22.82
CA LEU A 62 -3.68 11.45 -21.77
C LEU A 62 -2.81 10.65 -20.80
N MET A 63 -1.94 9.79 -21.32
CA MET A 63 -1.01 8.99 -20.52
C MET A 63 -0.08 9.89 -19.71
N GLN A 64 0.50 10.92 -20.34
CA GLN A 64 1.42 11.83 -19.68
C GLN A 64 0.74 12.65 -18.56
N SER A 65 -0.55 12.96 -18.71
CA SER A 65 -1.30 13.67 -17.67
C SER A 65 -1.43 12.88 -16.35
N ALA A 66 -1.33 11.55 -16.40
CA ALA A 66 -1.32 10.71 -15.21
C ALA A 66 -0.06 10.93 -14.35
N ALA A 67 1.05 11.33 -14.97
CA ALA A 67 2.31 11.59 -14.26
C ALA A 67 2.23 12.80 -13.32
N SER A 68 1.20 13.65 -13.49
CA SER A 68 0.93 14.78 -12.58
C SER A 68 0.16 14.37 -11.32
N SER A 69 -0.15 13.09 -11.14
CA SER A 69 -0.82 12.59 -9.92
C SER A 69 0.07 12.77 -8.69
N VAL A 70 -0.55 13.05 -7.55
CA VAL A 70 0.16 13.21 -6.29
C VAL A 70 0.44 11.82 -5.69
N ILE A 71 1.69 11.38 -5.76
CA ILE A 71 2.08 10.08 -5.19
C ILE A 71 1.87 10.07 -3.67
N GLY A 72 1.13 9.08 -3.18
CA GLY A 72 0.74 8.94 -1.78
C GLY A 72 -0.68 9.43 -1.48
N SER A 73 -1.39 10.03 -2.45
CA SER A 73 -2.79 10.45 -2.24
C SER A 73 -3.78 9.28 -2.33
N GLY A 74 -3.38 8.17 -2.96
CA GLY A 74 -4.31 7.09 -3.31
C GLY A 74 -5.18 7.37 -4.53
N GLU A 75 -4.91 8.46 -5.25
CA GLU A 75 -5.66 8.87 -6.44
C GLU A 75 -4.75 9.04 -7.65
N VAL A 76 -5.16 8.45 -8.78
CA VAL A 76 -4.52 8.68 -10.09
C VAL A 76 -5.40 9.65 -10.89
N CYS A 77 -4.85 10.82 -11.21
CA CYS A 77 -5.55 11.94 -11.83
C CYS A 77 -5.16 12.10 -13.30
N TYR A 78 -6.16 12.18 -14.19
CA TYR A 78 -5.97 12.44 -15.62
C TYR A 78 -6.45 13.84 -15.97
N GLY A 79 -5.52 14.79 -16.07
CA GLY A 79 -5.78 16.23 -16.21
C GLY A 79 -6.16 16.72 -17.62
N VAL A 80 -6.78 15.91 -18.47
CA VAL A 80 -7.19 16.32 -19.83
C VAL A 80 -8.72 16.33 -19.96
N PRO A 81 -9.33 17.28 -20.68
CA PRO A 81 -10.79 17.48 -20.69
C PRO A 81 -11.57 16.28 -21.25
N TYR A 82 -10.93 15.48 -22.10
CA TYR A 82 -11.50 14.27 -22.69
C TYR A 82 -11.21 12.99 -21.89
N ALA A 83 -10.48 13.06 -20.76
CA ALA A 83 -10.10 11.88 -19.98
C ALA A 83 -11.33 11.06 -19.55
N ARG A 84 -12.31 11.71 -18.93
CA ARG A 84 -13.56 11.08 -18.49
C ARG A 84 -14.29 10.40 -19.64
N LYS A 85 -14.45 11.11 -20.76
CA LYS A 85 -15.13 10.56 -21.94
C LYS A 85 -14.39 9.34 -22.48
N GLN A 86 -13.06 9.40 -22.60
CA GLN A 86 -12.27 8.24 -23.04
C GLN A 86 -12.33 7.08 -22.05
N TYR A 87 -12.44 7.36 -20.76
CA TYR A 87 -12.53 6.34 -19.74
C TYR A 87 -13.81 5.51 -19.85
N TYR A 88 -14.97 6.14 -20.08
CA TYR A 88 -16.26 5.45 -20.10
C TYR A 88 -16.74 5.07 -21.51
N GLU A 89 -16.51 5.95 -22.49
CA GLU A 89 -17.06 5.86 -23.86
C GLU A 89 -15.96 5.60 -24.91
N GLY A 90 -14.71 5.45 -24.49
CA GLY A 90 -13.59 5.16 -25.38
C GLY A 90 -13.77 3.85 -26.13
N LYS A 91 -13.07 3.72 -27.26
CA LYS A 91 -13.02 2.47 -28.01
C LYS A 91 -11.91 1.58 -27.47
N ASP A 92 -12.22 0.30 -27.36
CA ASP A 92 -11.26 -0.72 -26.98
C ASP A 92 -10.43 -1.15 -28.20
N SER A 93 -9.13 -1.35 -27.98
CA SER A 93 -8.17 -1.81 -28.98
C SER A 93 -7.08 -2.65 -28.30
N GLY A 94 -7.24 -3.98 -28.37
CA GLY A 94 -6.37 -4.92 -27.67
C GLY A 94 -6.44 -4.70 -26.15
N ILE A 95 -5.27 -4.54 -25.53
CA ILE A 95 -5.15 -4.22 -24.09
C ILE A 95 -5.52 -2.77 -23.76
N ARG A 96 -5.50 -1.87 -24.75
CA ARG A 96 -5.86 -0.46 -24.57
C ARG A 96 -7.36 -0.27 -24.67
N GLY A 97 -7.92 0.67 -23.93
CA GLY A 97 -9.34 0.95 -24.06
C GLY A 97 -9.96 1.66 -22.88
N ARG A 98 -11.28 1.67 -22.85
CA ARG A 98 -12.10 2.19 -21.76
C ARG A 98 -11.82 1.43 -20.46
N MET A 99 -12.09 2.06 -19.31
CA MET A 99 -11.93 1.46 -17.99
C MET A 99 -10.52 0.85 -17.81
N TRP A 100 -9.50 1.57 -18.29
CA TRP A 100 -8.14 1.05 -18.36
C TRP A 100 -7.56 0.71 -16.99
N PHE A 101 -8.02 1.39 -15.93
CA PHE A 101 -7.60 1.10 -14.56
C PHE A 101 -8.19 -0.23 -14.05
N GLU A 102 -9.47 -0.49 -14.30
CA GLU A 102 -10.13 -1.74 -13.90
C GLU A 102 -9.58 -2.93 -14.68
N ARG A 103 -9.26 -2.72 -15.96
CA ARG A 103 -8.60 -3.73 -16.81
C ARG A 103 -7.19 -4.03 -16.31
N MET A 104 -6.40 -2.99 -16.06
CA MET A 104 -5.08 -3.13 -15.45
C MET A 104 -5.19 -3.88 -14.11
N LYS A 105 -6.13 -3.50 -13.26
CA LYS A 105 -6.37 -4.17 -11.97
C LYS A 105 -6.72 -5.64 -12.16
N ALA A 106 -7.61 -5.98 -13.09
CA ALA A 106 -7.98 -7.37 -13.35
C ALA A 106 -6.77 -8.23 -13.76
N ASP A 107 -5.87 -7.67 -14.58
CA ASP A 107 -4.70 -8.38 -15.10
C ASP A 107 -3.51 -8.40 -14.13
N ARG A 108 -3.32 -7.32 -13.35
CA ARG A 108 -2.07 -7.01 -12.63
C ARG A 108 -2.24 -6.85 -11.12
N LEU A 109 -3.41 -7.16 -10.55
CA LEU A 109 -3.64 -7.02 -9.11
C LEU A 109 -2.57 -7.75 -8.27
N GLY A 110 -2.18 -8.95 -8.68
CA GLY A 110 -1.14 -9.72 -7.97
C GLY A 110 0.22 -9.02 -7.97
N ASP A 111 0.63 -8.47 -9.11
CA ASP A 111 1.90 -7.74 -9.25
C ASP A 111 1.87 -6.45 -8.42
N LEU A 112 0.74 -5.74 -8.45
CA LEU A 112 0.49 -4.53 -7.68
C LEU A 112 0.64 -4.78 -6.17
N LEU A 113 -0.01 -5.82 -5.66
CA LEU A 113 0.09 -6.23 -4.26
C LEU A 113 1.50 -6.66 -3.88
N SER A 114 2.19 -7.39 -4.77
CA SER A 114 3.57 -7.83 -4.54
C SER A 114 4.53 -6.65 -4.40
N ILE A 115 4.41 -5.64 -5.26
CA ILE A 115 5.25 -4.43 -5.19
C ILE A 115 4.97 -3.66 -3.90
N THR A 116 3.70 -3.47 -3.55
CA THR A 116 3.32 -2.77 -2.32
C THR A 116 3.80 -3.52 -1.07
N ALA A 117 3.64 -4.85 -1.03
CA ALA A 117 4.13 -5.67 0.08
C ALA A 117 5.65 -5.57 0.22
N ALA A 118 6.39 -5.72 -0.89
CA ALA A 118 7.85 -5.61 -0.90
C ALA A 118 8.32 -4.23 -0.40
N ALA A 119 7.62 -3.15 -0.77
CA ALA A 119 7.92 -1.79 -0.32
C ALA A 119 7.80 -1.61 1.21
N CYS A 120 6.99 -2.44 1.87
CA CYS A 120 6.81 -2.47 3.32
C CYS A 120 7.58 -3.59 4.02
N GLY A 121 8.38 -4.36 3.30
CA GLY A 121 9.12 -5.51 3.84
C GLY A 121 8.23 -6.73 4.13
N GLY A 122 7.06 -6.82 3.52
CA GLY A 122 6.16 -7.97 3.55
C GLY A 122 6.24 -8.80 2.27
N GLU A 123 5.64 -9.99 2.31
CA GLU A 123 5.53 -10.91 1.19
C GLU A 123 4.05 -11.25 0.94
N VAL A 124 3.65 -11.36 -0.33
CA VAL A 124 2.28 -11.78 -0.68
C VAL A 124 2.26 -13.29 -0.85
N THR A 125 1.75 -14.00 0.15
CA THR A 125 1.45 -15.42 0.02
C THR A 125 0.20 -15.60 -0.82
N LYS A 126 0.32 -16.22 -2.00
CA LYS A 126 -0.84 -16.63 -2.81
C LYS A 126 -1.44 -17.89 -2.19
N THR A 127 -2.65 -17.78 -1.65
CA THR A 127 -3.47 -18.90 -1.14
C THR A 127 -4.24 -19.58 -2.27
#